data_AF-A0AAN6Y7P4-F1
#
_entry.id   AF-A0AAN6Y7P4-F1
#
_cell.length_a   1.000
_cell.length_b   1.000
_cell.length_c   1.000
_cell.angle_alpha   90.00
_cell.angle_beta   90.00
_cell.angle_gamma   90.00
#
_symmetry.space_group_name_H-M   'P 1'
#
loop_
_entity.id
_entity.type
_entity.pdbx_description
1 polymer ?
#
loop_
_entity_poly.entity_id
_entity_poly.type
_entity_poly.pdbx_seq_one_letter_code
_entity_poly.pdbx_strand_id
1 'polypeptide(L)'
;LDILDAGTLGHLCVAKCRDELQSLRSKINSNCNKQTDLIVYADIAYPASFILDHYIYQYDISCYKDRNTGQLCDLYLGGLRNQSKQPDQCSDCILGVLTVQLGSPVGYEKEAETQFSSLRSKCGTAAISTTTPTSKATSSTKTKGSVLPSATCSRSYTVVQNDTCSSIGLAQKASTYDIVTVNSLKIFCNDLPKPGSKICLPPVCTPYRILVGDSCTGIATKWSVTVDELISWNPIFSFNYANIDRWWDFFICV
;
A
#
# COMPACT_ATOMS: atom_id res chain seq x y z
N LEU A 1 -3.72 -12.05 9.02
CA LEU A 1 -3.10 -11.07 9.93
C LEU A 1 -1.82 -11.68 10.45
N ASP A 2 -0.68 -11.08 10.11
CA ASP A 2 0.56 -11.37 10.81
C ASP A 2 0.43 -10.85 12.23
N ILE A 3 0.68 -11.73 13.21
CA ILE A 3 0.61 -11.38 14.63
C ILE A 3 1.93 -10.72 15.01
N LEU A 4 1.87 -9.48 15.51
CA LEU A 4 3.06 -8.74 15.91
C LEU A 4 3.58 -9.22 17.28
N ASP A 5 4.91 -9.26 17.42
CA ASP A 5 5.54 -9.56 18.70
C ASP A 5 5.48 -8.37 19.67
N ALA A 6 5.79 -8.63 20.94
CA ALA A 6 5.69 -7.63 22.00
C ALA A 6 6.64 -6.43 21.80
N GLY A 7 7.82 -6.64 21.22
CA GLY A 7 8.76 -5.56 20.93
C GLY A 7 8.19 -4.62 19.87
N THR A 8 7.73 -5.19 18.75
CA THR A 8 7.10 -4.44 17.66
C THR A 8 5.86 -3.66 18.14
N LEU A 9 4.99 -4.30 18.92
CA LEU A 9 3.81 -3.64 19.49
C LEU A 9 4.18 -2.54 20.50
N GLY A 10 5.27 -2.69 21.25
CA GLY A 10 5.75 -1.67 22.18
C GLY A 10 6.17 -0.37 21.48
N HIS A 11 6.68 -0.47 20.25
CA HIS A 11 7.02 0.69 19.42
C HIS A 11 5.80 1.27 18.71
N LEU A 12 4.93 0.41 18.18
CA LEU A 12 3.76 0.83 17.42
C LEU A 12 2.68 1.44 18.33
N CYS A 13 2.32 0.77 19.42
CA CYS A 13 1.13 1.06 20.23
C CYS A 13 1.34 2.14 21.29
N VAL A 14 1.94 3.26 20.87
CA VAL A 14 2.10 4.47 21.66
C VAL A 14 1.11 5.54 21.19
N ALA A 15 0.45 6.22 22.13
CA ALA A 15 -0.59 7.20 21.84
C ALA A 15 -0.12 8.28 20.84
N LYS A 16 1.13 8.74 21.00
CA LYS A 16 1.75 9.74 20.12
C LYS A 16 1.74 9.33 18.64
N CYS A 17 2.00 8.06 18.31
CA CYS A 17 2.01 7.59 16.93
C CYS A 17 0.63 7.78 16.28
N ARG A 18 -0.42 7.35 16.99
CA ARG A 18 -1.80 7.51 16.53
C ARG A 18 -2.22 8.97 16.39
N ASP A 19 -1.87 9.78 17.39
CA ASP A 19 -2.23 11.20 17.41
C ASP A 19 -1.57 11.97 16.27
N GLU A 20 -0.31 11.67 15.96
CA GLU A 20 0.41 12.27 14.83
C GLU A 20 -0.20 11.87 13.48
N LEU A 21 -0.57 10.60 13.30
CA LEU A 21 -1.27 10.13 12.11
C LEU A 21 -2.63 10.84 11.93
N GLN A 22 -3.39 11.02 13.01
CA GLN A 22 -4.67 11.73 12.98
C GLN A 22 -4.50 13.23 12.69
N SER A 23 -3.48 13.86 13.28
CA SER A 23 -3.14 15.25 13.01
C SER A 23 -2.78 15.46 11.54
N LEU A 24 -1.94 14.59 10.99
CA LEU A 24 -1.56 14.64 9.58
C LEU A 24 -2.76 14.39 8.65
N ARG A 25 -3.57 13.38 8.94
CA ARG A 25 -4.83 13.12 8.21
C ARG A 25 -5.74 14.35 8.20
N SER A 26 -5.87 15.02 9.34
CA SER A 26 -6.71 16.23 9.45
C SER A 26 -6.14 17.39 8.63
N LYS A 27 -4.82 17.59 8.65
CA LYS A 27 -4.12 18.58 7.81
C LYS A 27 -4.30 18.30 6.33
N ILE A 28 -4.22 17.04 5.90
CA ILE A 28 -4.45 16.66 4.50
C ILE A 28 -5.89 16.98 4.12
N ASN A 29 -6.86 16.58 4.93
CA ASN A 29 -8.28 16.84 4.66
C ASN A 29 -8.64 18.33 4.63
N SER A 30 -7.93 19.19 5.35
CA SER A 30 -8.17 20.63 5.37
C SER A 30 -7.48 21.38 4.23
N ASN A 31 -6.32 20.90 3.76
CA ASN A 31 -5.52 21.62 2.77
C ASN A 31 -5.67 21.07 1.34
N CYS A 32 -6.01 19.78 1.18
CA CYS A 32 -6.18 19.16 -0.12
C CYS A 32 -7.60 19.38 -0.66
N ASN A 33 -7.68 19.63 -1.97
CA ASN A 33 -8.93 19.69 -2.69
C ASN A 33 -9.46 18.27 -2.94
N LYS A 34 -10.65 17.97 -2.42
CA LYS A 34 -11.27 16.64 -2.47
C LYS A 34 -11.63 16.15 -3.88
N GLN A 35 -11.64 17.03 -4.88
CA GLN A 35 -11.98 16.71 -6.25
C GLN A 35 -10.75 16.56 -7.16
N THR A 36 -9.63 17.22 -6.82
CA THR A 36 -8.43 17.23 -7.68
C THR A 36 -7.23 16.53 -7.07
N ASP A 37 -7.12 16.54 -5.74
CA ASP A 37 -5.97 15.98 -5.03
C ASP A 37 -6.31 14.55 -4.62
N LEU A 38 -6.28 13.66 -5.62
CA LEU A 38 -6.70 12.27 -5.52
C LEU A 38 -5.51 11.32 -5.69
N ILE A 39 -5.55 10.22 -4.97
CA ILE A 39 -4.67 9.06 -5.16
C ILE A 39 -5.41 8.10 -6.09
N VAL A 40 -4.81 7.77 -7.24
CA VAL A 40 -5.39 6.81 -8.19
C VAL A 40 -4.62 5.50 -8.11
N TYR A 41 -5.33 4.42 -7.79
CA TYR A 41 -4.79 3.05 -7.74
C TYR A 41 -5.75 2.10 -8.45
N ALA A 42 -5.24 1.32 -9.41
CA ALA A 42 -6.04 0.39 -10.23
C ALA A 42 -7.32 1.04 -10.82
N ASP A 43 -7.17 2.23 -11.41
CA ASP A 43 -8.25 3.05 -11.99
C ASP A 43 -9.33 3.52 -11.01
N ILE A 44 -9.11 3.37 -9.70
CA ILE A 44 -9.99 3.86 -8.64
C ILE A 44 -9.35 5.08 -7.98
N ALA A 45 -10.14 6.15 -7.83
CA ALA A 45 -9.71 7.37 -7.18
C ALA A 45 -10.12 7.41 -5.69
N TYR A 46 -9.15 7.76 -4.86
CA TYR A 46 -9.28 7.90 -3.41
C TYR A 46 -8.85 9.30 -2.97
N PRO A 47 -9.38 9.81 -1.84
CA PRO A 47 -8.90 11.06 -1.25
C PRO A 47 -7.40 11.00 -0.92
N ALA A 48 -6.70 12.14 -0.94
CA ALA A 48 -5.30 12.23 -0.51
C ALA A 48 -5.03 11.67 0.91
N SER A 49 -6.04 11.62 1.79
CA SER A 49 -5.92 11.04 3.13
C SER A 49 -5.95 9.51 3.18
N PHE A 50 -6.17 8.83 2.05
CA PHE A 50 -6.39 7.38 1.99
C PHE A 50 -5.24 6.56 2.57
N ILE A 51 -3.98 6.94 2.33
CA ILE A 51 -2.81 6.25 2.90
C ILE A 51 -2.82 6.35 4.44
N LEU A 52 -3.14 7.51 4.99
CA LEU A 52 -3.20 7.71 6.44
C LEU A 52 -4.35 6.92 7.06
N ASP A 53 -5.43 6.76 6.32
CA ASP A 53 -6.56 5.93 6.75
C ASP A 53 -6.17 4.46 6.89
N HIS A 54 -5.32 3.95 5.99
CA HIS A 54 -4.75 2.61 6.10
C HIS A 54 -3.87 2.46 7.34
N TYR A 55 -2.96 3.41 7.61
CA TYR A 55 -2.08 3.33 8.79
C TYR A 55 -2.86 3.45 10.10
N ILE A 56 -3.83 4.34 10.18
CA ILE A 56 -4.68 4.47 11.38
C ILE A 56 -5.49 3.19 11.58
N TYR A 57 -6.03 2.61 10.51
CA TYR A 57 -6.74 1.34 10.58
C TYR A 57 -5.83 0.20 11.09
N GLN A 58 -4.62 0.07 10.56
CA GLN A 58 -3.65 -0.93 11.00
C GLN A 58 -3.26 -0.73 12.47
N TYR A 59 -3.02 0.51 12.88
CA TYR A 59 -2.79 0.85 14.29
C TYR A 59 -3.98 0.40 15.15
N ASP A 60 -5.21 0.76 14.77
CA ASP A 60 -6.41 0.49 15.58
C ASP A 60 -6.69 -1.01 15.75
N ILE A 61 -6.31 -1.83 14.76
CA ILE A 61 -6.39 -3.29 14.83
C ILE A 61 -5.27 -3.87 15.70
N SER A 62 -4.00 -3.60 15.37
CA SER A 62 -2.84 -4.20 16.06
C SER A 62 -2.72 -3.74 17.52
N CYS A 63 -3.16 -2.52 17.81
CA CYS A 63 -3.11 -1.92 19.14
C CYS A 63 -4.42 -2.05 19.92
N TYR A 64 -5.38 -2.82 19.41
CA TYR A 64 -6.62 -3.10 20.14
C TYR A 64 -6.31 -3.82 21.44
N LYS A 65 -6.85 -3.29 22.53
CA LYS A 65 -6.73 -3.86 23.87
C LYS A 65 -8.08 -4.43 24.28
N ASP A 66 -8.05 -5.67 24.77
CA ASP A 66 -9.20 -6.30 25.40
C ASP A 66 -9.73 -5.39 26.51
N ARG A 67 -11.01 -5.05 26.46
CA ARG A 67 -11.64 -4.07 27.35
C ARG A 67 -11.69 -4.50 28.81
N ASN A 68 -11.61 -5.80 29.08
CA ASN A 68 -11.69 -6.34 30.43
C ASN A 68 -10.30 -6.46 31.08
N THR A 69 -9.31 -6.89 30.32
CA THR A 69 -7.97 -7.22 30.81
C THR A 69 -6.93 -6.15 30.49
N GLY A 70 -7.19 -5.28 29.51
CA GLY A 70 -6.23 -4.32 28.97
C GLY A 70 -5.09 -4.94 28.17
N GLN A 71 -5.12 -6.27 27.94
CA GLN A 71 -4.11 -6.98 27.17
C GLN A 71 -4.24 -6.66 25.68
N LEU A 72 -3.10 -6.48 25.00
CA LEU A 72 -3.08 -6.37 23.54
C LEU A 72 -3.55 -7.67 22.90
N CYS A 73 -4.52 -7.55 22.00
CA CYS A 73 -5.17 -8.70 21.40
C CYS A 73 -4.27 -9.50 20.45
N ASP A 74 -3.31 -8.84 19.79
CA ASP A 74 -2.26 -9.53 19.03
C ASP A 74 -1.47 -10.50 19.93
N LEU A 75 -1.10 -10.10 21.15
CA LEU A 75 -0.37 -10.97 22.09
C LEU A 75 -1.23 -12.13 22.59
N TYR A 76 -2.51 -11.88 22.87
CA TYR A 76 -3.47 -12.91 23.26
C TYR A 76 -3.61 -13.97 22.15
N LEU A 77 -3.88 -13.54 20.91
CA LEU A 77 -4.02 -14.44 19.76
C LEU A 77 -2.72 -15.17 19.43
N GLY A 78 -1.57 -14.48 19.55
CA GLY A 78 -0.24 -15.07 19.36
C GLY A 78 0.04 -16.19 20.37
N GLY A 79 -0.31 -15.97 21.64
CA GLY A 79 -0.18 -16.98 22.70
C GLY A 79 -1.02 -18.23 22.43
N LEU A 80 -2.26 -18.06 21.95
CA LEU A 80 -3.14 -19.17 21.60
C LEU A 80 -2.62 -19.97 20.39
N ARG A 81 -2.14 -19.28 19.35
CA ARG A 81 -1.52 -19.91 18.17
C ARG A 81 -0.34 -20.77 18.57
N ASN A 82 0.53 -20.28 19.45
CA ASN A 82 1.69 -21.03 19.95
C ASN A 82 1.30 -22.26 20.76
N GLN A 83 0.10 -22.27 21.35
CA GLN A 83 -0.46 -23.39 22.10
C GLN A 83 -1.39 -24.28 21.26
N SER A 84 -1.51 -24.02 19.95
CA SER A 84 -2.48 -24.69 19.06
C SER A 84 -3.92 -24.65 19.57
N LYS A 85 -4.29 -23.59 20.29
CA LYS A 85 -5.65 -23.37 20.82
C LYS A 85 -6.43 -22.45 19.90
N GLN A 86 -7.71 -22.74 19.74
CA GLN A 86 -8.62 -21.84 19.04
C GLN A 86 -9.01 -20.68 19.96
N PRO A 87 -9.04 -19.44 19.47
CA PRO A 87 -9.56 -18.32 20.24
C PRO A 87 -11.06 -18.48 20.50
N ASP A 88 -11.49 -18.04 21.67
CA ASP A 88 -12.92 -17.90 21.95
C ASP A 88 -13.49 -16.85 21.00
N GLN A 89 -14.44 -17.28 20.16
CA GLN A 89 -15.09 -16.42 19.18
C GLN A 89 -15.91 -15.29 19.83
N CYS A 90 -16.27 -15.45 21.11
CA CYS A 90 -16.96 -14.43 21.88
C CYS A 90 -16.04 -13.54 22.72
N SER A 91 -14.71 -13.77 22.65
CA SER A 91 -13.75 -12.88 23.31
C SER A 91 -13.79 -11.47 22.72
N ASP A 92 -13.47 -10.50 23.55
CA ASP A 92 -13.40 -9.11 23.10
C ASP A 92 -12.30 -8.90 22.04
N CYS A 93 -11.21 -9.66 22.14
CA CYS A 93 -10.16 -9.64 21.12
C CYS A 93 -10.61 -10.12 19.73
N ILE A 94 -11.67 -10.90 19.64
CA ILE A 94 -12.28 -11.26 18.35
C ILE A 94 -13.34 -10.23 17.97
N LEU A 95 -14.32 -10.00 18.85
CA LEU A 95 -15.47 -9.15 18.55
C LEU A 95 -15.10 -7.67 18.40
N GLY A 96 -14.23 -7.17 19.26
CA GLY A 96 -13.75 -5.79 19.27
C GLY A 96 -12.91 -5.46 18.04
N VAL A 97 -11.98 -6.32 17.68
CA VAL A 97 -11.16 -6.17 16.46
C VAL A 97 -12.04 -6.20 15.20
N LEU A 98 -13.01 -7.12 15.12
CA LEU A 98 -13.97 -7.15 14.02
C LEU A 98 -14.83 -5.88 13.95
N THR A 99 -15.13 -5.27 15.10
CA THR A 99 -15.85 -3.99 15.16
C THR A 99 -15.01 -2.86 14.57
N VAL A 100 -13.72 -2.79 14.90
CA VAL A 100 -12.79 -1.82 14.31
C VAL A 100 -12.69 -2.02 12.80
N GLN A 101 -12.59 -3.27 12.34
CA GLN A 101 -12.54 -3.61 10.93
C GLN A 101 -13.79 -3.15 10.18
N LEU A 102 -14.97 -3.50 10.70
CA LEU A 102 -16.23 -3.12 10.08
C LEU A 102 -16.54 -1.62 10.19
N GLY A 103 -15.99 -0.92 11.18
CA GLY A 103 -16.10 0.54 11.28
C GLY A 103 -15.11 1.30 10.38
N SER A 104 -14.14 0.61 9.79
CA SER A 104 -13.11 1.23 8.95
C SER A 104 -13.50 1.18 7.47
N PRO A 105 -13.51 2.32 6.75
CA PRO A 105 -13.75 2.34 5.30
C PRO A 105 -12.66 1.62 4.48
N VAL A 106 -11.54 1.27 5.13
CA VAL A 106 -10.45 0.48 4.55
C VAL A 106 -10.59 -1.01 4.90
N GLY A 107 -11.03 -1.33 6.11
CA GLY A 107 -11.16 -2.70 6.61
C GLY A 107 -12.51 -3.36 6.32
N TYR A 108 -13.51 -2.57 5.93
CA TYR A 108 -14.87 -3.05 5.75
C TYR A 108 -15.00 -4.04 4.59
N GLU A 109 -15.58 -5.19 4.90
CA GLU A 109 -15.96 -6.22 3.94
C GLU A 109 -17.41 -6.64 4.21
N LYS A 110 -18.23 -6.74 3.17
CA LYS A 110 -19.67 -7.04 3.28
C LYS A 110 -19.93 -8.44 3.85
N GLU A 111 -19.09 -9.39 3.46
CA GLU A 111 -19.17 -10.78 3.92
C GLU A 111 -18.82 -10.87 5.41
N ALA A 112 -17.84 -10.09 5.88
CA ALA A 112 -17.47 -10.00 7.28
C ALA A 112 -18.60 -9.38 8.13
N GLU A 113 -19.37 -8.42 7.61
CA GLU A 113 -20.53 -7.84 8.30
C GLU A 113 -21.61 -8.89 8.60
N THR A 114 -21.85 -9.78 7.64
CA THR A 114 -22.82 -10.88 7.77
C THR A 114 -22.35 -11.87 8.84
N GLN A 115 -21.09 -12.30 8.77
CA GLN A 115 -20.49 -13.20 9.76
C GLN A 115 -20.49 -12.58 11.16
N PHE A 116 -20.15 -11.30 11.27
CA PHE A 116 -20.15 -10.58 12.53
C PHE A 116 -21.56 -10.47 13.14
N SER A 117 -22.59 -10.26 12.32
CA SER A 117 -23.98 -10.22 12.78
C SER A 117 -24.44 -11.57 13.35
N SER A 118 -24.10 -12.68 12.69
CA SER A 118 -24.34 -14.02 13.24
C SER A 118 -23.59 -14.26 14.55
N LEU A 119 -22.32 -13.83 14.62
CA LEU A 119 -21.48 -14.02 15.80
C LEU A 119 -21.97 -13.19 17.00
N ARG A 120 -22.40 -11.95 16.77
CA ARG A 120 -22.99 -11.06 17.78
C ARG A 120 -24.24 -11.67 18.41
N SER A 121 -25.10 -12.27 17.59
CA SER A 121 -26.29 -12.99 18.05
C SER A 121 -25.91 -14.18 18.95
N LYS A 122 -24.94 -14.98 18.52
CA LYS A 122 -24.42 -16.13 19.29
C LYS A 122 -23.79 -15.73 20.62
N CYS A 123 -23.06 -14.61 20.65
CA CYS A 123 -22.30 -14.16 21.82
C CYS A 123 -23.07 -13.22 22.76
N GLY A 124 -24.32 -12.87 22.44
CA GLY A 124 -25.16 -12.00 23.30
C GLY A 124 -24.69 -10.53 23.36
N THR A 125 -23.89 -10.07 22.41
CA THR A 125 -23.19 -8.77 22.45
C THR A 125 -23.92 -7.66 21.68
N ALA A 126 -25.22 -7.50 21.93
CA ALA A 126 -26.06 -6.48 21.29
C ALA A 126 -25.55 -5.03 21.46
N ALA A 127 -24.69 -4.76 22.44
CA ALA A 127 -24.10 -3.44 22.71
C ALA A 127 -22.96 -3.04 21.75
N ILE A 128 -22.45 -3.96 20.94
CA ILE A 128 -21.38 -3.67 19.97
C ILE A 128 -22.05 -3.22 18.67
N SER A 129 -22.23 -1.91 18.53
CA SER A 129 -22.79 -1.28 17.35
C SER A 129 -21.68 -0.98 16.33
N THR A 130 -21.85 -1.46 15.10
CA THR A 130 -21.00 -1.11 13.96
C THR A 130 -21.78 -0.16 13.07
N THR A 131 -21.23 1.01 12.80
CA THR A 131 -21.73 1.88 11.73
C THR A 131 -21.04 1.47 10.44
N THR A 132 -21.82 1.04 9.43
CA THR A 132 -21.30 0.77 8.08
C THR A 132 -20.61 2.04 7.55
N PRO A 133 -19.29 2.00 7.27
CA PRO A 133 -18.56 3.17 6.87
C PRO A 133 -18.92 3.53 5.43
N THR A 134 -18.97 4.83 5.15
CA THR A 134 -19.09 5.30 3.77
C THR A 134 -17.82 4.94 3.02
N SER A 135 -17.96 4.31 1.84
CA SER A 135 -16.83 4.02 0.96
C SER A 135 -16.01 5.27 0.69
N LYS A 136 -14.69 5.14 0.78
CA LYS A 136 -13.75 6.23 0.40
C LYS A 136 -13.45 6.27 -1.09
N ALA A 137 -13.88 5.27 -1.85
CA ALA A 137 -13.80 5.34 -3.31
C ALA A 137 -14.75 6.43 -3.80
N THR A 138 -14.19 7.43 -4.49
CA THR A 138 -15.02 8.44 -5.13
C THR A 138 -15.36 7.93 -6.52
N SER A 139 -16.62 7.58 -6.77
CA SER A 139 -17.09 7.18 -8.09
C SER A 139 -16.89 8.34 -9.07
N SER A 140 -15.79 8.34 -9.81
CA SER A 140 -15.57 9.24 -10.92
C SER A 140 -15.45 8.45 -12.22
N THR A 141 -16.60 8.10 -12.81
CA THR A 141 -16.72 8.01 -14.26
C THR A 141 -16.66 9.43 -14.82
N LYS A 142 -15.43 9.90 -15.10
CA LYS A 142 -15.10 10.78 -16.22
C LYS A 142 -13.60 10.96 -16.28
N THR A 143 -13.04 10.35 -17.30
CA THR A 143 -11.76 10.65 -17.93
C THR A 143 -11.57 12.16 -18.05
N LYS A 144 -10.92 12.76 -17.06
CA LYS A 144 -9.95 13.82 -17.29
C LYS A 144 -8.71 13.34 -16.59
N GLY A 145 -7.73 12.96 -17.39
CA GLY A 145 -6.48 12.38 -16.92
C GLY A 145 -6.01 13.14 -15.70
N SER A 146 -5.61 12.38 -14.69
CA SER A 146 -4.53 12.82 -13.81
C SER A 146 -3.41 13.23 -14.75
N VAL A 147 -3.34 14.53 -15.04
CA VAL A 147 -2.10 15.10 -15.49
C VAL A 147 -1.24 15.04 -14.24
N LEU A 148 -0.59 13.88 -14.01
CA LEU A 148 0.82 13.92 -13.60
C LEU A 148 1.38 15.10 -14.39
N PRO A 149 1.92 16.16 -13.74
CA PRO A 149 2.31 17.39 -14.43
C PRO A 149 2.99 16.94 -15.70
N SER A 150 2.31 17.11 -16.87
CA SER A 150 2.57 16.29 -18.07
C SER A 150 4.05 16.19 -18.15
N ALA A 151 4.59 14.99 -17.83
CA ALA A 151 6.02 14.86 -17.61
C ALA A 151 6.58 15.35 -18.91
N THR A 152 7.08 16.59 -18.90
CA THR A 152 7.28 17.29 -20.14
C THR A 152 8.31 16.41 -20.79
N CYS A 153 8.05 15.98 -22.02
CA CYS A 153 8.91 15.03 -22.72
C CYS A 153 10.21 15.75 -23.07
N SER A 154 10.96 16.14 -22.04
CA SER A 154 12.17 16.95 -22.07
C SER A 154 13.31 16.11 -22.63
N ARG A 155 13.20 14.79 -22.47
CA ARG A 155 14.06 13.80 -23.09
C ARG A 155 13.20 12.83 -23.88
N SER A 156 13.65 12.52 -25.09
CA SER A 156 13.03 11.54 -25.96
C SER A 156 14.08 10.55 -26.46
N TYR A 157 13.63 9.36 -26.83
CA TYR A 157 14.44 8.30 -27.39
C TYR A 157 13.74 7.73 -28.62
N THR A 158 14.50 7.48 -29.68
CA THR A 158 13.99 6.83 -30.88
C THR A 158 14.24 5.33 -30.74
N VAL A 159 13.16 4.54 -30.72
CA VAL A 159 13.25 3.08 -30.61
C VAL A 159 14.03 2.52 -31.79
N VAL A 160 15.00 1.65 -31.53
CA VAL A 160 15.78 0.95 -32.54
C VAL A 160 15.41 -0.53 -32.60
N GLN A 161 15.99 -1.24 -33.57
CA GLN A 161 15.70 -2.64 -33.77
C GLN A 161 16.14 -3.48 -32.57
N ASN A 162 15.26 -4.37 -32.12
CA ASN A 162 15.42 -5.27 -30.97
C ASN A 162 15.45 -4.57 -29.59
N ASP A 163 15.05 -3.30 -29.51
CA ASP A 163 14.88 -2.66 -28.21
C ASP A 163 13.76 -3.32 -27.39
N THR A 164 14.01 -3.37 -26.09
CA THR A 164 13.04 -3.62 -25.02
C THR A 164 13.06 -2.45 -24.04
N CYS A 165 11.99 -2.23 -23.26
CA CYS A 165 12.03 -1.19 -22.22
C CYS A 165 13.23 -1.38 -21.26
N SER A 166 13.61 -2.61 -20.92
CA SER A 166 14.78 -2.87 -20.07
C SER A 166 16.10 -2.47 -20.74
N SER A 167 16.28 -2.77 -22.03
CA SER A 167 17.49 -2.35 -22.76
C SER A 167 17.60 -0.81 -22.87
N ILE A 168 16.45 -0.15 -23.07
CA ILE A 168 16.37 1.31 -23.12
C ILE A 168 16.65 1.90 -21.73
N GLY A 169 16.05 1.34 -20.67
CA GLY A 169 16.28 1.77 -19.28
C GLY A 169 17.75 1.76 -18.91
N LEU A 170 18.45 0.66 -19.20
CA LEU A 170 19.90 0.55 -19.01
C LEU A 170 20.67 1.62 -19.80
N ALA A 171 20.43 1.72 -21.11
CA ALA A 171 21.17 2.62 -21.99
C ALA A 171 20.91 4.11 -21.68
N GLN A 172 19.70 4.44 -21.25
CA GLN A 172 19.24 5.81 -21.01
C GLN A 172 19.29 6.23 -19.54
N LYS A 173 19.80 5.34 -18.66
CA LYS A 173 19.94 5.55 -17.21
C LYS A 173 18.60 5.87 -16.57
N ALA A 174 17.64 4.98 -16.75
CA ALA A 174 16.24 5.16 -16.39
C ALA A 174 15.62 3.87 -15.85
N SER A 175 14.61 4.01 -15.00
CA SER A 175 13.75 2.91 -14.56
C SER A 175 12.93 2.37 -15.72
N THR A 176 12.86 1.04 -15.85
CA THR A 176 12.00 0.35 -16.83
C THR A 176 10.53 0.71 -16.59
N TYR A 177 10.11 0.78 -15.33
CA TYR A 177 8.74 1.12 -14.96
C TYR A 177 8.40 2.56 -15.34
N ASP A 178 9.32 3.50 -15.15
CA ASP A 178 9.05 4.90 -15.46
C ASP A 178 8.97 5.14 -16.97
N ILE A 179 9.72 4.37 -17.77
CA ILE A 179 9.55 4.35 -19.24
C ILE A 179 8.15 3.84 -19.61
N VAL A 180 7.67 2.79 -18.95
CA VAL A 180 6.33 2.24 -19.17
C VAL A 180 5.25 3.26 -18.82
N THR A 181 5.34 3.89 -17.66
CA THR A 181 4.30 4.82 -17.17
C THR A 181 4.27 6.13 -17.96
N VAL A 182 5.43 6.73 -18.27
CA VAL A 182 5.49 8.01 -19.00
C VAL A 182 4.98 7.90 -20.44
N ASN A 183 4.98 6.69 -21.00
CA ASN A 183 4.51 6.40 -22.35
C ASN A 183 3.18 5.63 -22.38
N SER A 184 2.53 5.41 -21.23
CA SER A 184 1.26 4.66 -21.11
C SER A 184 1.31 3.26 -21.74
N LEU A 185 2.45 2.57 -21.62
CA LEU A 185 2.63 1.20 -22.13
C LEU A 185 2.06 0.17 -21.15
N LYS A 186 1.87 -1.07 -21.59
CA LYS A 186 1.53 -2.18 -20.68
C LYS A 186 2.67 -2.46 -19.72
N ILE A 187 2.32 -2.93 -18.52
CA ILE A 187 3.25 -3.11 -17.39
C ILE A 187 4.50 -3.96 -17.71
N PHE A 188 4.38 -4.94 -18.61
CA PHE A 188 5.49 -5.79 -19.06
C PHE A 188 6.19 -5.29 -20.32
N CYS A 189 5.83 -4.10 -20.83
CA CYS A 189 6.35 -3.48 -22.03
C CYS A 189 6.34 -4.39 -23.28
N ASN A 190 5.27 -5.18 -23.43
CA ASN A 190 5.09 -6.04 -24.60
C ASN A 190 4.51 -5.28 -25.82
N ASP A 191 4.24 -3.99 -25.64
CA ASP A 191 3.66 -3.07 -26.62
C ASP A 191 4.56 -1.86 -26.90
N LEU A 192 5.88 -2.03 -26.73
CA LEU A 192 6.86 -1.01 -27.12
C LEU A 192 6.63 -0.60 -28.60
N PRO A 193 6.60 0.71 -28.91
CA PRO A 193 6.44 1.18 -30.29
C PRO A 193 7.51 0.62 -31.24
N LYS A 194 7.15 0.49 -32.52
CA LYS A 194 8.06 -0.06 -33.54
C LYS A 194 9.32 0.80 -33.71
N PRO A 195 10.44 0.21 -34.18
CA PRO A 195 11.65 0.96 -34.50
C PRO A 195 11.36 2.20 -35.36
N GLY A 196 12.00 3.32 -35.02
CA GLY A 196 11.78 4.65 -35.61
C GLY A 196 10.77 5.52 -34.86
N SER A 197 9.98 4.94 -33.95
CA SER A 197 9.03 5.68 -33.10
C SER A 197 9.75 6.41 -31.97
N LYS A 198 9.29 7.60 -31.61
CA LYS A 198 9.80 8.35 -30.45
C LYS A 198 9.00 8.04 -29.20
N ILE A 199 9.70 7.76 -28.11
CA ILE A 199 9.14 7.62 -26.77
C ILE A 199 9.75 8.68 -25.84
N CYS A 200 9.05 8.99 -24.76
CA CYS A 200 9.55 9.87 -23.70
C CYS A 200 10.43 9.10 -22.73
N LEU A 201 11.47 9.77 -22.24
CA LEU A 201 12.35 9.24 -21.21
C LEU A 201 12.09 9.92 -19.87
N PRO A 202 12.07 9.16 -18.77
CA PRO A 202 11.97 9.71 -17.43
C PRO A 202 13.29 10.39 -16.99
N PRO A 203 13.33 10.99 -15.78
CA PRO A 203 14.57 11.51 -15.19
C PRO A 203 15.70 10.47 -15.16
N VAL A 204 16.94 10.96 -15.19
CA VAL A 204 18.13 10.13 -15.09
C VAL A 204 18.30 9.63 -13.66
N CYS A 205 18.59 8.34 -13.49
CA CYS A 205 18.99 7.73 -12.22
C CYS A 205 20.11 6.70 -12.43
N THR A 206 20.65 6.13 -11.36
CA THR A 206 21.56 4.98 -11.47
C THR A 206 20.71 3.73 -11.67
N PRO A 207 20.75 3.04 -12.82
CA PRO A 207 19.91 1.88 -13.04
C PRO A 207 20.53 0.62 -12.41
N TYR A 208 19.72 -0.14 -11.68
CA TYR A 208 20.07 -1.46 -11.17
C TYR A 208 19.11 -2.50 -11.73
N ARG A 209 19.65 -3.59 -12.30
CA ARG A 209 18.86 -4.72 -12.80
C ARG A 209 18.47 -5.63 -11.63
N ILE A 210 17.18 -5.84 -11.42
CA ILE A 210 16.70 -6.81 -10.44
C ILE A 210 17.10 -8.22 -10.90
N LEU A 211 17.83 -8.94 -10.06
CA LEU A 211 18.26 -10.31 -10.28
C LEU A 211 17.34 -11.30 -9.55
N VAL A 212 17.32 -12.54 -10.04
CA VAL A 212 16.63 -13.63 -9.34
C VAL A 212 17.27 -13.83 -7.97
N GLY A 213 16.45 -13.80 -6.92
CA GLY A 213 16.91 -13.94 -5.53
C GLY A 213 17.33 -12.62 -4.87
N ASP A 214 17.23 -11.49 -5.56
CA ASP A 214 17.43 -10.19 -4.92
C ASP A 214 16.37 -9.95 -3.84
N SER A 215 16.79 -9.28 -2.77
CA SER A 215 15.91 -8.74 -1.74
C SER A 215 16.10 -7.23 -1.67
N CYS A 216 15.06 -6.50 -1.28
CA CYS A 216 15.13 -5.04 -1.21
C CYS A 216 16.10 -4.58 -0.13
N THR A 217 16.15 -5.27 1.00
CA THR A 217 17.18 -5.05 2.03
C THR A 217 18.60 -5.28 1.49
N GLY A 218 18.78 -6.32 0.66
CA GLY A 218 20.07 -6.61 0.02
C GLY A 218 20.50 -5.52 -0.96
N ILE A 219 19.58 -5.06 -1.81
CA ILE A 219 19.82 -3.96 -2.76
C ILE A 219 20.10 -2.65 -1.99
N ALA A 220 19.25 -2.30 -1.02
CA ALA A 220 19.40 -1.13 -0.15
C ALA A 220 20.78 -1.08 0.49
N THR A 221 21.20 -2.19 1.11
CA THR A 221 22.51 -2.31 1.75
C THR A 221 23.65 -2.14 0.75
N LYS A 222 23.55 -2.79 -0.42
CA LYS A 222 24.56 -2.72 -1.48
C LYS A 222 24.78 -1.29 -2.00
N TRP A 223 23.71 -0.50 -2.08
CA TRP A 223 23.73 0.86 -2.62
C TRP A 223 23.78 1.93 -1.53
N SER A 224 23.86 1.55 -0.26
CA SER A 224 23.89 2.48 0.88
C SER A 224 22.68 3.42 0.93
N VAL A 225 21.51 2.90 0.59
CA VAL A 225 20.21 3.61 0.64
C VAL A 225 19.26 2.88 1.56
N THR A 226 18.21 3.55 2.01
CA THR A 226 17.16 2.92 2.81
C THR A 226 16.16 2.17 1.92
N VAL A 227 15.51 1.20 2.54
CA VAL A 227 14.39 0.48 1.95
C VAL A 227 13.23 1.46 1.66
N ASP A 228 13.03 2.54 2.41
CA ASP A 228 11.98 3.51 2.08
C ASP A 228 12.36 4.40 0.87
N GLU A 229 13.63 4.81 0.76
CA GLU A 229 14.14 5.56 -0.40
C GLU A 229 13.97 4.77 -1.70
N LEU A 230 14.34 3.48 -1.71
CA LEU A 230 14.15 2.62 -2.87
C LEU A 230 12.68 2.51 -3.31
N ILE A 231 11.71 2.49 -2.39
CA ILE A 231 10.26 2.45 -2.72
C ILE A 231 9.89 3.78 -3.35
N SER A 232 10.35 4.87 -2.74
CA SER A 232 9.98 6.23 -3.15
C SER A 232 10.42 6.54 -4.58
N TRP A 233 11.55 5.97 -5.01
CA TRP A 233 12.07 6.13 -6.37
C TRP A 233 11.51 5.10 -7.36
N ASN A 234 10.93 4.00 -6.86
CA ASN A 234 10.46 2.89 -7.69
C ASN A 234 9.03 2.46 -7.30
N PRO A 235 8.00 3.21 -7.74
CA PRO A 235 6.60 2.94 -7.38
C PRO A 235 6.06 1.60 -7.90
N ILE A 236 6.85 0.85 -8.67
CA ILE A 236 6.53 -0.52 -9.09
C ILE A 236 6.51 -1.49 -7.89
N PHE A 237 7.20 -1.17 -6.80
CA PHE A 237 7.20 -1.99 -5.60
C PHE A 237 5.94 -1.78 -4.75
N SER A 238 5.42 -2.86 -4.18
CA SER A 238 4.39 -2.76 -3.16
C SER A 238 4.98 -2.12 -1.89
N PHE A 239 4.11 -1.57 -1.05
CA PHE A 239 4.48 -0.90 0.20
C PHE A 239 5.38 -1.75 1.14
N ASN A 240 5.40 -3.07 0.97
CA ASN A 240 6.23 -4.02 1.73
C ASN A 240 7.19 -4.85 0.86
N TYR A 241 7.42 -4.45 -0.40
CA TYR A 241 8.29 -5.15 -1.35
C TYR A 241 7.96 -6.61 -1.66
N ALA A 242 6.76 -7.06 -1.31
CA ALA A 242 6.32 -8.44 -1.50
C ALA A 242 6.18 -8.85 -2.99
N ASN A 243 6.47 -7.97 -3.93
CA ASN A 243 6.38 -8.22 -5.36
C ASN A 243 7.73 -8.11 -6.12
N ILE A 244 8.88 -7.96 -5.44
CA ILE A 244 10.19 -7.86 -6.13
C ILE A 244 10.48 -9.06 -7.05
N ASP A 245 10.03 -10.25 -6.64
CA ASP A 245 10.15 -11.50 -7.39
C ASP A 245 9.46 -11.47 -8.75
N ARG A 246 8.48 -10.58 -8.95
CA ARG A 246 7.74 -10.41 -10.21
C ARG A 246 8.46 -9.52 -11.23
N TRP A 247 9.50 -8.82 -10.80
CA TRP A 247 10.18 -7.79 -11.59
C TRP A 247 11.64 -8.15 -11.89
N TRP A 248 11.99 -9.43 -11.84
CA TRP A 248 13.29 -9.88 -12.34
C TRP A 248 13.50 -9.35 -13.77
N ASP A 249 14.70 -8.87 -14.06
CA ASP A 249 15.09 -8.21 -15.32
C ASP A 249 14.58 -6.77 -15.55
N PHE A 250 13.80 -6.19 -14.63
CA PHE A 250 13.50 -4.76 -14.67
C PHE A 250 14.68 -3.96 -14.11
N PHE A 251 14.87 -2.76 -14.67
CA PHE A 251 15.79 -1.78 -14.12
C PHE A 251 15.03 -0.83 -13.18
N ILE A 252 15.56 -0.67 -11.98
CA ILE A 252 15.10 0.28 -10.96
C ILE A 252 16.15 1.35 -10.71
N CYS A 253 15.75 2.45 -10.12
CA CYS A 253 16.65 3.49 -9.64
C CYS A 253 17.20 3.14 -8.25
N VAL A 254 18.51 3.28 -8.06
CA VAL A 254 19.22 3.06 -6.80
C VAL A 254 20.14 4.22 -6.47
#